data_AF-A0A536CNP8-F1
#
_entry.id   AF-A0A536CNP8-F1
#
_cell.length_a   1.000
_cell.length_b   1.000
_cell.length_c   1.000
_cell.angle_alpha   90.00
_cell.angle_beta   90.00
_cell.angle_gamma   90.00
#
_symmetry.space_group_name_H-M   'P 1'
#
loop_
_entity.id
_entity.type
_entity.pdbx_description
1 polymer ?
#
loop_
_entity_poly.entity_id
_entity_poly.type
_entity_poly.pdbx_seq_one_letter_code
_entity_poly.pdbx_strand_id
1 'polypeptide(L)'
;EPVPPALIPQMPVIMAALEAVGVDALGLKDYEAEDIIASLIPKVKTPIEIWSGDRDLFSQVRGTDIVVLYPEKAGLAVIDEAEVQRRYGIPGSAYSDFAILRGDPSDGLPGVAGVGPKKAADLVKRYGSIQGMIDAGVFRNADAAYLQKAQKVVPPVTTLDLPLPKGRRDRYPAEPEIVAEIARRYGVGSSLDRLVKALTKI
;
A
#
# COMPACT_ATOMS: atom_id res chain seq x y z
N GLU A 1 4.57 13.66 6.93
CA GLU A 1 3.70 14.16 8.02
C GLU A 1 4.40 13.98 9.37
N PRO A 2 4.28 14.89 10.36
CA PRO A 2 4.91 14.68 11.66
C PRO A 2 4.17 13.57 12.43
N VAL A 3 4.89 12.51 12.78
CA VAL A 3 4.36 11.43 13.62
C VAL A 3 4.03 11.98 15.01
N PRO A 4 2.81 11.76 15.55
CA PRO A 4 2.47 12.19 16.89
C PRO A 4 3.49 11.67 17.92
N PRO A 5 4.05 12.50 18.81
CA PRO A 5 5.11 12.06 19.73
C PRO A 5 4.72 10.86 20.61
N ALA A 6 3.43 10.75 20.94
CA ALA A 6 2.89 9.64 21.71
C ALA A 6 2.85 8.30 20.94
N LEU A 7 2.91 8.32 19.61
CA LEU A 7 2.91 7.12 18.76
C LEU A 7 4.31 6.50 18.65
N ILE A 8 5.35 7.33 18.64
CA ILE A 8 6.76 6.90 18.51
C ILE A 8 7.13 5.76 19.49
N PRO A 9 6.88 5.85 20.81
CA PRO A 9 7.25 4.79 21.74
C PRO A 9 6.39 3.52 21.61
N GLN A 10 5.27 3.56 20.89
CA GLN A 10 4.40 2.40 20.69
C GLN A 10 4.91 1.49 19.56
N MET A 11 5.63 2.04 18.58
CA MET A 11 6.09 1.28 17.42
C MET A 11 7.00 0.10 17.81
N PRO A 12 8.04 0.25 18.66
CA PRO A 12 8.85 -0.89 19.07
C PRO A 12 8.06 -1.97 19.82
N VAL A 13 7.02 -1.57 20.57
CA VAL A 13 6.16 -2.51 21.31
C VAL A 13 5.31 -3.33 20.35
N ILE A 14 4.73 -2.69 19.34
CA ILE A 14 3.94 -3.35 18.29
C ILE A 14 4.83 -4.36 17.54
N MET A 15 6.02 -3.94 17.13
CA MET A 15 6.95 -4.81 16.40
C MET A 15 7.37 -6.02 17.23
N ALA A 16 7.74 -5.82 18.50
CA ALA A 16 8.09 -6.90 19.41
C ALA A 16 6.89 -7.85 19.65
N ALA A 17 5.67 -7.32 19.75
CA ALA A 17 4.48 -8.14 19.92
C ALA A 17 4.18 -8.99 18.68
N LEU A 18 4.29 -8.42 17.48
CA LEU A 18 4.08 -9.13 16.21
C LEU A 18 5.12 -10.25 16.04
N GLU A 19 6.39 -9.96 16.30
CA GLU A 19 7.48 -10.95 16.25
C GLU A 19 7.25 -12.09 17.23
N ALA A 20 6.97 -11.78 18.51
CA ALA A 20 6.73 -12.79 19.55
C ALA A 20 5.48 -13.64 19.26
N VAL A 21 4.45 -13.06 18.66
CA VAL A 21 3.28 -13.83 18.20
C VAL A 21 3.67 -14.73 17.02
N GLY A 22 4.61 -14.31 16.17
CA GLY A 22 5.03 -15.04 14.98
C GLY A 22 4.47 -14.48 13.68
N VAL A 23 4.04 -13.22 13.66
CA VAL A 23 3.67 -12.47 12.46
C VAL A 23 4.94 -11.89 11.85
N ASP A 24 5.21 -12.19 10.58
CA ASP A 24 6.35 -11.57 9.89
C ASP A 24 6.11 -10.06 9.71
N ALA A 25 7.12 -9.26 10.04
CA ALA A 25 7.14 -7.83 9.78
C ALA A 25 8.40 -7.52 8.97
N LEU A 26 8.22 -6.91 7.80
CA LEU A 26 9.29 -6.59 6.87
C LEU A 26 9.36 -5.07 6.68
N GLY A 27 10.58 -4.58 6.55
CA GLY A 27 10.87 -3.20 6.21
C GLY A 27 12.26 -3.11 5.61
N LEU A 28 12.46 -2.12 4.75
CA LEU A 28 13.77 -1.81 4.17
C LEU A 28 14.05 -0.33 4.38
N LYS A 29 15.27 -0.02 4.83
CA LYS A 29 15.67 1.37 5.07
C LYS A 29 15.52 2.18 3.78
N ASP A 30 15.00 3.40 3.91
CA ASP A 30 14.82 4.37 2.83
C ASP A 30 13.70 4.01 1.83
N TYR A 31 12.87 2.99 2.13
CA TYR A 31 11.68 2.61 1.35
C TYR A 31 10.41 2.61 2.18
N GLU A 32 9.29 2.81 1.52
CA GLU A 32 7.96 2.88 2.13
C GLU A 32 7.28 1.51 2.14
N ALA A 33 6.17 1.37 2.87
CA ALA A 33 5.53 0.07 3.09
C ALA A 33 4.91 -0.49 1.79
N GLU A 34 4.39 0.40 0.95
CA GLU A 34 3.86 0.14 -0.37
C GLU A 34 4.93 -0.39 -1.33
N ASP A 35 6.19 0.04 -1.21
CA ASP A 35 7.32 -0.52 -1.97
C ASP A 35 7.58 -1.97 -1.55
N ILE A 36 7.54 -2.24 -0.23
CA ILE A 36 7.71 -3.59 0.31
C ILE A 36 6.60 -4.50 -0.21
N ILE A 37 5.35 -4.04 -0.13
CA ILE A 37 4.18 -4.78 -0.61
C ILE A 37 4.28 -5.03 -2.11
N ALA A 38 4.49 -3.99 -2.90
CA ALA A 38 4.55 -4.08 -4.36
C ALA A 38 5.70 -4.98 -4.84
N SER A 39 6.84 -4.97 -4.15
CA SER A 39 7.97 -5.86 -4.44
C SER A 39 7.79 -7.31 -3.98
N LEU A 40 6.87 -7.58 -3.04
CA LEU A 40 6.53 -8.93 -2.61
C LEU A 40 5.50 -9.61 -3.52
N ILE A 41 4.57 -8.85 -4.11
CA ILE A 41 3.48 -9.39 -4.95
C ILE A 41 3.98 -10.40 -6.01
N PRO A 42 5.03 -10.13 -6.81
CA PRO A 42 5.50 -11.08 -7.83
C PRO A 42 6.10 -12.38 -7.25
N LYS A 43 6.43 -12.40 -5.96
CA LYS A 43 7.11 -13.52 -5.27
C LYS A 43 6.11 -14.43 -4.53
N VAL A 44 4.85 -14.03 -4.41
CA VAL A 44 3.82 -14.74 -3.65
C VAL A 44 2.76 -15.29 -4.61
N LYS A 45 2.20 -16.47 -4.29
CA LYS A 45 1.11 -17.06 -5.09
C LYS A 45 -0.20 -16.34 -4.81
N THR A 46 -1.00 -16.15 -5.85
CA THR A 46 -2.37 -15.63 -5.74
C THR A 46 -3.32 -16.69 -5.16
N PRO A 47 -4.44 -16.27 -4.53
CA PRO A 47 -4.91 -14.90 -4.36
C PRO A 47 -4.13 -14.08 -3.32
N ILE A 48 -4.06 -12.76 -3.50
CA ILE A 48 -3.40 -11.80 -2.60
C ILE A 48 -4.42 -10.73 -2.17
N GLU A 49 -4.55 -10.54 -0.85
CA GLU A 49 -5.33 -9.46 -0.26
C GLU A 49 -4.40 -8.46 0.42
N ILE A 50 -4.46 -7.19 -0.01
CA ILE A 50 -3.65 -6.10 0.52
C ILE A 50 -4.51 -5.25 1.45
N TRP A 51 -4.31 -5.31 2.76
CA TRP A 51 -5.01 -4.43 3.70
C TRP A 51 -4.29 -3.09 3.82
N SER A 52 -4.88 -2.02 3.27
CA SER A 52 -4.32 -0.67 3.39
C SER A 52 -5.36 0.43 3.19
N GLY A 53 -5.19 1.54 3.91
CA GLY A 53 -5.90 2.80 3.69
C GLY A 53 -5.25 3.71 2.64
N ASP A 54 -4.14 3.26 2.05
CA ASP A 54 -3.44 3.96 0.99
C ASP A 54 -3.98 3.58 -0.38
N ARG A 55 -4.24 4.59 -1.21
CA ARG A 55 -4.77 4.41 -2.56
C ARG A 55 -3.67 4.11 -3.57
N ASP A 56 -2.40 4.37 -3.27
CA ASP A 56 -1.32 4.10 -4.21
C ASP A 56 -1.17 2.60 -4.51
N LEU A 57 -1.61 1.76 -3.57
CA LEU A 57 -1.72 0.32 -3.74
C LEU A 57 -2.84 -0.10 -4.70
N PHE A 58 -3.73 0.79 -5.12
CA PHE A 58 -4.69 0.50 -6.20
C PHE A 58 -3.97 0.25 -7.53
N SER A 59 -2.74 0.75 -7.69
CA SER A 59 -1.87 0.42 -8.82
C SER A 59 -1.54 -1.07 -8.94
N GLN A 60 -1.70 -1.83 -7.85
CA GLN A 60 -1.33 -3.23 -7.74
C GLN A 60 -2.49 -4.21 -8.02
N VAL A 61 -3.74 -3.74 -8.09
CA VAL A 61 -4.89 -4.65 -8.31
C VAL A 61 -4.78 -5.35 -9.67
N ARG A 62 -5.14 -6.63 -9.75
CA ARG A 62 -5.13 -7.42 -10.98
C ARG A 62 -6.35 -8.34 -11.01
N GLY A 63 -7.33 -8.01 -11.84
CA GLY A 63 -8.57 -8.78 -11.92
C GLY A 63 -9.19 -8.93 -10.53
N THR A 64 -9.40 -10.18 -10.10
CA THR A 64 -9.82 -10.54 -8.73
C THR A 64 -8.73 -11.30 -7.96
N ASP A 65 -7.55 -11.49 -8.56
CA ASP A 65 -6.45 -12.27 -8.00
C ASP A 65 -5.62 -11.46 -6.99
N ILE A 66 -5.51 -10.15 -7.22
CA ILE A 66 -4.86 -9.20 -6.32
C ILE A 66 -5.85 -8.08 -6.05
N VAL A 67 -6.27 -7.94 -4.80
CA VAL A 67 -7.26 -6.94 -4.36
C VAL A 67 -6.72 -6.12 -3.19
N VAL A 68 -7.17 -4.87 -3.08
CA VAL A 68 -6.92 -4.02 -1.91
C VAL A 68 -8.17 -4.01 -1.03
N LEU A 69 -8.01 -4.38 0.23
CA LEU A 69 -9.03 -4.27 1.26
C LEU A 69 -8.89 -2.90 1.93
N TYR A 70 -9.73 -1.96 1.46
CA TYR A 70 -9.64 -0.55 1.73
C TYR A 70 -10.61 -0.12 2.84
N PRO A 71 -10.15 0.38 4.00
CA PRO A 71 -11.01 0.83 5.07
C PRO A 71 -11.71 2.15 4.70
N GLU A 72 -13.03 2.13 4.73
CA GLU A 72 -13.92 3.27 4.53
C GLU A 72 -14.77 3.53 5.76
N LYS A 73 -15.43 4.70 5.82
CA LYS A 73 -16.37 5.02 6.91
C LYS A 73 -17.49 3.98 7.08
N ALA A 74 -17.91 3.35 5.98
CA ALA A 74 -19.00 2.38 5.94
C ALA A 74 -18.54 0.93 6.17
N GLY A 75 -17.23 0.67 6.33
CA GLY A 75 -16.68 -0.67 6.49
C GLY A 75 -15.46 -0.90 5.61
N LEU A 76 -15.21 -2.16 5.26
CA LEU A 76 -14.08 -2.55 4.42
C LEU A 76 -14.55 -2.75 2.98
N ALA A 77 -14.05 -1.93 2.05
CA ALA A 77 -14.32 -2.09 0.63
C ALA A 77 -13.30 -3.04 0.00
N VAL A 78 -13.77 -3.92 -0.89
CA VAL A 78 -12.89 -4.73 -1.74
C VAL A 78 -12.64 -3.96 -3.03
N ILE A 79 -11.40 -3.55 -3.24
CA ILE A 79 -10.96 -2.80 -4.41
C ILE A 79 -10.26 -3.79 -5.34
N ASP A 80 -11.00 -4.22 -6.36
CA ASP A 80 -10.51 -5.03 -7.47
C ASP A 80 -10.40 -4.17 -8.74
N GLU A 81 -10.05 -4.78 -9.88
CA GLU A 81 -9.95 -4.07 -11.15
C GLU A 81 -11.26 -3.38 -11.56
N ALA A 82 -12.40 -4.05 -11.32
CA ALA A 82 -13.71 -3.54 -11.69
C ALA A 82 -14.11 -2.34 -10.83
N GLU A 83 -13.79 -2.37 -9.54
CA GLU A 83 -14.04 -1.28 -8.61
C GLU A 83 -13.16 -0.06 -8.90
N VAL A 84 -11.89 -0.25 -9.25
CA VAL A 84 -11.02 0.85 -9.72
C VAL A 84 -11.58 1.47 -10.99
N GLN A 85 -11.97 0.66 -11.96
CA GLN A 85 -12.60 1.11 -13.19
C GLN A 85 -13.93 1.85 -12.93
N ARG A 86 -14.74 1.40 -11.97
CA ARG A 86 -15.99 2.05 -11.57
C ARG A 86 -15.75 3.42 -10.92
N ARG A 87 -14.77 3.52 -10.02
CA ARG A 87 -14.46 4.75 -9.26
C ARG A 87 -13.78 5.81 -10.12
N TYR A 88 -12.81 5.40 -10.93
CA TYR A 88 -11.87 6.31 -11.58
C TYR A 88 -11.92 6.26 -13.11
N GLY A 89 -12.62 5.28 -13.66
CA GLY A 89 -12.75 5.11 -15.09
C GLY A 89 -11.50 4.54 -15.76
N ILE A 90 -10.51 4.05 -15.02
CA ILE A 90 -9.23 3.56 -15.52
C ILE A 90 -8.93 2.16 -14.98
N PRO A 91 -8.04 1.38 -15.61
CA PRO A 91 -7.51 0.17 -14.98
C PRO A 91 -6.62 0.50 -13.78
N GLY A 92 -6.49 -0.44 -12.86
CA GLY A 92 -5.63 -0.37 -11.68
C GLY A 92 -4.20 -0.02 -12.06
N SER A 93 -3.64 -0.68 -13.07
CA SER A 93 -2.28 -0.45 -13.55
C SER A 93 -1.97 0.98 -13.99
N ALA A 94 -2.99 1.83 -14.19
CA ALA A 94 -2.82 3.23 -14.57
C ALA A 94 -3.14 4.22 -13.44
N TYR A 95 -3.40 3.72 -12.22
CA TYR A 95 -3.79 4.55 -11.09
C TYR A 95 -2.70 5.56 -10.69
N SER A 96 -1.42 5.17 -10.69
CA SER A 96 -0.32 6.09 -10.34
C SER A 96 -0.23 7.26 -11.32
N ASP A 97 -0.31 7.00 -12.63
CA ASP A 97 -0.32 8.06 -13.66
C ASP A 97 -1.52 9.00 -13.49
N PHE A 98 -2.69 8.44 -13.19
CA PHE A 98 -3.88 9.21 -12.88
C PHE A 98 -3.73 10.08 -11.63
N ALA A 99 -3.13 9.55 -10.56
CA ALA A 99 -2.88 10.27 -9.31
C ALA A 99 -1.90 11.43 -9.53
N ILE A 100 -0.79 11.18 -10.23
CA ILE A 100 0.18 12.22 -10.62
C ILE A 100 -0.49 13.35 -11.41
N LEU A 101 -1.33 13.01 -12.39
CA LEU A 101 -1.99 14.01 -13.24
C LEU A 101 -3.00 14.86 -12.47
N ARG A 102 -3.86 14.22 -11.66
CA ARG A 102 -4.91 14.91 -10.91
C ARG A 102 -4.39 15.63 -9.66
N GLY A 103 -3.22 15.22 -9.17
CA GLY A 103 -2.66 15.60 -7.87
C GLY A 103 -3.22 14.76 -6.72
N ASP A 104 -2.45 14.65 -5.64
CA ASP A 104 -2.89 14.02 -4.40
C ASP A 104 -2.43 14.85 -3.18
N PRO A 105 -3.34 15.61 -2.54
CA PRO A 105 -2.97 16.44 -1.40
C PRO A 105 -2.45 15.67 -0.18
N SER A 106 -2.84 14.41 0.02
CA SER A 106 -2.31 13.58 1.11
C SER A 106 -0.80 13.39 0.99
N ASP A 107 -0.33 13.25 -0.25
CA ASP A 107 1.08 12.96 -0.58
C ASP A 107 1.82 14.22 -1.02
N GLY A 108 1.18 15.39 -0.84
CA GLY A 108 1.73 16.68 -1.25
C GLY A 108 1.91 16.84 -2.76
N LEU A 109 1.25 16.00 -3.57
CA LEU A 109 1.31 16.04 -5.02
C LEU A 109 0.38 17.14 -5.56
N PRO A 110 0.91 18.22 -6.16
CA PRO A 110 0.08 19.34 -6.63
C PRO A 110 -0.76 18.97 -7.86
N GLY A 111 -0.35 17.97 -8.63
CA GLY A 111 -0.95 17.63 -9.92
C GLY A 111 -0.60 18.63 -11.02
N VAL A 112 -1.20 18.44 -12.20
CA VAL A 112 -1.05 19.35 -13.33
C VAL A 112 -2.19 20.36 -13.33
N ALA A 113 -1.86 21.65 -13.47
CA ALA A 113 -2.85 22.73 -13.45
C ALA A 113 -3.93 22.52 -14.54
N GLY A 114 -5.20 22.61 -14.15
CA GLY A 114 -6.32 22.40 -15.07
C GLY A 114 -6.53 20.95 -15.52
N VAL A 115 -5.91 19.97 -14.84
CA VAL A 115 -6.14 18.53 -15.04
C VAL A 115 -6.82 17.96 -13.81
N GLY A 116 -8.15 18.03 -13.78
CA GLY A 116 -8.96 17.34 -12.76
C GLY A 116 -9.15 15.85 -13.05
N PRO A 117 -9.81 15.10 -12.14
CA PRO A 117 -9.95 13.64 -12.24
C PRO A 117 -10.49 13.14 -13.58
N LYS A 118 -11.55 13.77 -14.11
CA LYS A 118 -12.13 13.38 -15.40
C LYS A 118 -11.11 13.50 -16.55
N LYS A 119 -10.41 14.65 -16.62
CA LYS A 119 -9.42 14.90 -17.66
C LYS A 119 -8.20 13.99 -17.51
N ALA A 120 -7.76 13.71 -16.28
CA ALA A 120 -6.70 12.74 -16.01
C ALA A 120 -7.06 11.35 -16.54
N ALA A 121 -8.26 10.85 -16.23
CA ALA A 121 -8.73 9.56 -16.73
C ALA A 121 -8.81 9.50 -18.27
N ASP A 122 -9.32 10.57 -18.91
CA ASP A 122 -9.41 10.65 -20.37
C ASP A 122 -8.01 10.66 -21.03
N LEU A 123 -7.05 11.37 -20.44
CA LEU A 123 -5.67 11.40 -20.91
C LEU A 123 -5.00 10.03 -20.80
N VAL A 124 -5.12 9.38 -19.64
CA VAL A 124 -4.56 8.04 -19.40
C VAL A 124 -5.14 7.04 -20.41
N LYS A 125 -6.45 7.02 -20.63
CA LYS A 125 -7.08 6.16 -21.65
C LYS A 125 -6.54 6.42 -23.06
N ARG A 126 -6.33 7.68 -23.40
CA ARG A 126 -5.95 8.09 -24.77
C ARG A 126 -4.49 7.82 -25.08
N TYR A 127 -3.60 8.07 -24.12
CA TYR A 127 -2.15 8.05 -24.33
C TYR A 127 -1.44 6.89 -23.62
N GLY A 128 -2.16 6.12 -22.81
CA GLY A 128 -1.68 4.94 -22.11
C GLY A 128 -0.81 5.24 -20.88
N SER A 129 0.09 6.21 -20.97
CA SER A 129 1.00 6.60 -19.89
C SER A 129 1.38 8.07 -19.92
N ILE A 130 1.92 8.57 -18.81
CA ILE A 130 2.54 9.91 -18.74
C ILE A 130 3.64 10.07 -19.81
N GLN A 131 4.49 9.06 -19.99
CA GLN A 131 5.53 9.10 -21.03
C GLN A 131 4.91 9.26 -22.42
N GLY A 132 3.83 8.51 -22.71
CA GLY A 132 3.09 8.65 -23.97
C GLY A 132 2.50 10.04 -24.18
N MET A 133 2.07 10.72 -23.11
CA MET A 133 1.57 12.10 -23.17
C MET A 133 2.69 13.11 -23.47
N ILE A 134 3.88 12.90 -22.89
CA ILE A 134 5.05 13.75 -23.13
C ILE A 134 5.52 13.58 -24.57
N ASP A 135 5.63 12.34 -25.05
CA ASP A 135 6.07 12.04 -26.42
C ASP A 135 5.09 12.58 -27.47
N ALA A 136 3.78 12.56 -27.17
CA ALA A 136 2.74 13.17 -28.00
C ALA A 136 2.70 14.72 -27.89
N GLY A 137 3.55 15.34 -27.06
CA GLY A 137 3.64 16.78 -26.89
C GLY A 137 2.43 17.43 -26.22
N VAL A 138 1.65 16.64 -25.46
CA VAL A 138 0.47 17.08 -24.70
C VAL A 138 0.88 18.01 -23.56
N PHE A 139 1.95 17.63 -22.85
CA PHE A 139 2.56 18.42 -21.78
C PHE A 139 3.95 18.86 -22.22
N ARG A 140 4.32 20.10 -21.89
CA ARG A 140 5.58 20.72 -22.29
C ARG A 140 6.17 21.50 -21.13
N ASN A 141 7.45 21.85 -21.24
CA ASN A 141 8.15 22.73 -20.30
C ASN A 141 8.00 22.25 -18.85
N ALA A 142 7.53 23.11 -17.94
CA ALA A 142 7.41 22.84 -16.52
C ALA A 142 6.52 21.62 -16.21
N ASP A 143 5.41 21.45 -16.93
CA ASP A 143 4.50 20.32 -16.70
C ASP A 143 5.18 18.99 -17.06
N ALA A 144 5.86 18.93 -18.22
CA ALA A 144 6.63 17.75 -18.61
C ALA A 144 7.75 17.44 -17.60
N ALA A 145 8.46 18.47 -17.12
CA ALA A 145 9.52 18.30 -16.13
C ALA A 145 9.00 17.82 -14.77
N TYR A 146 7.81 18.28 -14.34
CA TYR A 146 7.13 17.78 -13.14
C TYR A 146 6.75 16.32 -13.32
N LEU A 147 6.05 15.99 -14.40
CA LEU A 147 5.57 14.65 -14.72
C LEU A 147 6.71 13.62 -14.79
N GLN A 148 7.83 13.96 -15.43
CA GLN A 148 9.01 13.09 -15.51
C GLN A 148 9.66 12.80 -14.15
N LYS A 149 9.54 13.72 -13.19
CA LYS A 149 10.02 13.50 -11.83
C LYS A 149 9.01 12.67 -11.04
N ALA A 150 7.74 13.04 -11.10
CA ALA A 150 6.67 12.37 -10.38
C ALA A 150 6.53 10.88 -10.76
N GLN A 151 6.65 10.54 -12.05
CA GLN A 151 6.57 9.15 -12.52
C GLN A 151 7.70 8.24 -11.98
N LYS A 152 8.76 8.82 -11.39
CA LYS A 152 9.86 8.06 -10.78
C LYS A 152 9.69 7.84 -9.28
N VAL A 153 8.79 8.60 -8.64
CA VAL A 153 8.68 8.67 -7.18
C VAL A 153 7.33 8.16 -6.71
N VAL A 154 6.24 8.47 -7.43
CA VAL A 154 4.87 8.12 -7.01
C VAL A 154 4.56 6.62 -7.19
N PRO A 155 4.93 5.95 -8.30
CA PRO A 155 4.67 4.53 -8.40
C PRO A 155 5.52 3.73 -7.39
N PRO A 156 4.92 2.79 -6.63
CA PRO A 156 5.67 1.95 -5.71
C PRO A 156 6.77 1.14 -6.43
N VAL A 157 7.91 0.98 -5.76
CA VAL A 157 9.01 0.16 -6.25
C VAL A 157 8.62 -1.32 -6.19
N THR A 158 8.73 -2.01 -7.33
CA THR A 158 8.31 -3.42 -7.49
C THR A 158 9.48 -4.41 -7.58
N THR A 159 10.70 -3.93 -7.43
CA THR A 159 11.94 -4.67 -7.76
C THR A 159 12.88 -4.84 -6.56
N LEU A 160 12.42 -4.55 -5.34
CA LEU A 160 13.27 -4.68 -4.16
C LEU A 160 13.67 -6.14 -3.92
N ASP A 161 14.96 -6.33 -3.62
CA ASP A 161 15.49 -7.62 -3.22
C ASP A 161 15.18 -7.90 -1.75
N LEU A 162 13.94 -8.34 -1.52
CA LEU A 162 13.41 -8.70 -0.21
C LEU A 162 13.36 -10.23 -0.04
N PRO A 163 13.73 -10.75 1.14
CA PRO A 163 13.52 -12.15 1.46
C PRO A 163 12.01 -12.44 1.52
N LEU A 164 11.62 -13.65 1.11
CA LEU A 164 10.24 -14.09 1.31
C LEU A 164 9.96 -14.27 2.81
N PRO A 165 8.85 -13.73 3.34
CA PRO A 165 8.42 -14.03 4.69
C PRO A 165 8.21 -15.53 4.85
N LYS A 166 8.47 -16.03 6.06
CA LYS A 166 8.21 -17.43 6.42
C LYS A 166 6.71 -17.74 6.39
N GLY A 167 5.87 -16.73 6.61
CA GLY A 167 4.42 -16.81 6.63
C GLY A 167 3.92 -17.57 7.86
N ARG A 168 3.00 -18.52 7.61
CA ARG A 168 2.33 -19.29 8.65
C ARG A 168 3.32 -20.07 9.52
N ARG A 169 3.03 -20.14 10.82
CA ARG A 169 3.78 -20.93 11.81
C ARG A 169 3.09 -22.25 12.10
N ASP A 170 3.88 -23.21 12.55
CA ASP A 170 3.37 -24.49 13.06
C ASP A 170 2.62 -24.33 14.40
N ARG A 171 2.95 -23.27 15.16
CA ARG A 171 2.31 -22.94 16.43
C ARG A 171 2.27 -21.44 16.67
N TYR A 172 1.24 -21.00 17.38
CA TYR A 172 1.06 -19.62 17.84
C TYR A 172 0.78 -19.58 19.35
N PRO A 173 1.33 -18.60 20.09
CA PRO A 173 2.36 -17.66 19.63
C PRO A 173 3.72 -18.38 19.44
N ALA A 174 4.62 -17.77 18.66
CA ALA A 174 5.98 -18.28 18.48
C ALA A 174 6.77 -18.29 19.80
N GLU A 175 6.59 -17.23 20.61
CA GLU A 175 7.28 -16.97 21.88
C GLU A 175 6.29 -16.63 23.01
N PRO A 176 5.64 -17.64 23.62
CA PRO A 176 4.58 -17.44 24.62
C PRO A 176 4.98 -16.57 25.82
N GLU A 177 6.21 -16.75 26.34
CA GLU A 177 6.70 -16.01 27.50
C GLU A 177 6.85 -14.51 27.19
N ILE A 178 7.34 -14.15 25.99
CA ILE A 178 7.46 -12.75 25.58
C ILE A 178 6.07 -12.12 25.37
N VAL A 179 5.14 -12.86 24.76
CA VAL A 179 3.75 -12.39 24.61
C VAL A 179 3.11 -12.09 25.97
N ALA A 180 3.30 -12.97 26.96
CA ALA A 180 2.79 -12.78 28.32
C ALA A 180 3.43 -11.56 29.02
N GLU A 181 4.73 -11.35 28.82
CA GLU A 181 5.42 -10.17 29.36
C GLU A 181 4.87 -8.87 28.77
N ILE A 182 4.77 -8.78 27.44
CA ILE A 182 4.24 -7.61 26.73
C ILE A 182 2.78 -7.35 27.15
N ALA A 183 1.95 -8.39 27.18
CA ALA A 183 0.55 -8.32 27.61
C ALA A 183 0.41 -7.65 28.98
N ARG A 184 1.20 -8.10 29.97
CA ARG A 184 1.19 -7.58 31.34
C ARG A 184 1.75 -6.16 31.42
N ARG A 185 2.89 -5.91 30.77
CA ARG A 185 3.61 -4.62 30.84
C ARG A 185 2.82 -3.48 30.21
N TYR A 186 2.14 -3.74 29.09
CA TYR A 186 1.45 -2.72 28.31
C TYR A 186 -0.08 -2.78 28.39
N GLY A 187 -0.63 -3.74 29.15
CA GLY A 187 -2.08 -3.85 29.36
C GLY A 187 -2.85 -4.29 28.12
N VAL A 188 -2.22 -5.03 27.20
CA VAL A 188 -2.78 -5.43 25.90
C VAL A 188 -3.16 -6.90 25.80
N GLY A 189 -3.21 -7.62 26.94
CA GLY A 189 -3.45 -9.07 26.98
C GLY A 189 -4.69 -9.54 26.23
N SER A 190 -5.84 -8.87 26.43
CA SER A 190 -7.09 -9.26 25.75
C SER A 190 -7.03 -9.14 24.22
N SER A 191 -6.20 -8.24 23.69
CA SER A 191 -5.98 -8.11 22.25
C SER A 191 -5.04 -9.18 21.73
N LEU A 192 -3.94 -9.47 22.45
CA LEU A 192 -3.00 -10.53 22.07
C LEU A 192 -3.65 -11.92 22.16
N ASP A 193 -4.46 -12.19 23.18
CA ASP A 193 -5.21 -13.44 23.32
C ASP A 193 -6.18 -13.65 22.15
N ARG A 194 -6.87 -12.59 21.73
CA ARG A 194 -7.77 -12.65 20.56
C ARG A 194 -7.01 -12.91 19.27
N LEU A 195 -5.86 -12.25 19.08
CA LEU A 195 -4.99 -12.45 17.92
C LEU A 195 -4.47 -13.89 17.87
N VAL A 196 -3.87 -14.39 18.96
CA VAL A 196 -3.38 -15.77 19.05
C VAL A 196 -4.52 -16.76 18.78
N LYS A 197 -5.68 -16.57 19.42
CA LYS A 197 -6.85 -17.43 19.19
C LYS A 197 -7.34 -17.42 17.74
N ALA A 198 -7.21 -16.30 17.03
CA ALA A 198 -7.56 -16.22 15.61
C ALA A 198 -6.54 -17.00 14.75
N LEU A 199 -5.25 -16.81 15.00
CA LEU A 199 -4.17 -17.46 14.24
C LEU A 199 -4.13 -18.97 14.45
N THR A 200 -4.43 -19.47 15.65
CA THR A 200 -4.48 -20.92 15.94
C THR A 200 -5.64 -21.65 15.23
N LYS A 201 -6.62 -20.93 14.68
CA LYS A 201 -7.75 -21.52 13.94
C LYS A 201 -7.50 -21.65 12.44
N ILE A 202 -6.54 -20.90 11.91
CA ILE A 202 -6.12 -20.98 10.51
C ILE A 202 -5.29 -22.24 10.39
#